data_AF-A0A7W3TIN0-F1
#
_entry.id   AF-A0A7W3TIN0-F1
#
_cell.length_a   1.000
_cell.length_b   1.000
_cell.length_c   1.000
_cell.angle_alpha   90.00
_cell.angle_beta   90.00
_cell.angle_gamma   90.00
#
_symmetry.space_group_name_H-M   'P 1'
#
loop_
_entity.id
_entity.type
_entity.pdbx_description
1 polymer ?
#
loop_
_entity_poly.entity_id
_entity_poly.type
_entity_poly.pdbx_seq_one_letter_code
_entity_poly.pdbx_strand_id
1 'polypeptide(L)'
;MPMAIAVTGADLVLPVTDQRTPGAHVLTPPGEQDFETALAETADLVDRHGHYLIVHSRTLPRAHLHRLHAVRAMLESDRIALLPCDLPPLGMAVLVRQLRQLSVCDFGPGILASAGRLLAHYIWAGALLGTAKRLSRLPVDLPADHPRT
;
A
#
# COMPACT_ATOMS: atom_id res chain seq x y z
N MET A 1 20.20 3.60 3.13
CA MET A 1 19.45 2.75 4.08
C MET A 1 18.34 2.04 3.33
N PRO A 2 18.55 0.78 2.90
CA PRO A 2 17.60 0.06 2.03
C PRO A 2 16.38 -0.42 2.82
N MET A 3 15.27 0.30 2.75
CA MET A 3 14.03 -0.11 3.42
C MET A 3 13.24 -1.16 2.62
N ALA A 4 12.58 -2.07 3.34
CA ALA A 4 11.70 -3.06 2.74
C ALA A 4 10.22 -2.70 2.94
N ILE A 5 9.39 -3.06 1.96
CA ILE A 5 7.95 -2.80 1.97
C ILE A 5 7.21 -4.13 2.03
N ALA A 6 6.23 -4.19 2.94
CA ALA A 6 5.37 -5.35 3.15
C ALA A 6 3.95 -5.08 2.70
N VAL A 7 3.26 -6.14 2.31
CA VAL A 7 1.83 -6.15 2.05
C VAL A 7 1.17 -7.37 2.70
N THR A 8 -0.13 -7.26 2.99
CA THR A 8 -0.91 -8.33 3.63
C THR A 8 -1.55 -9.31 2.64
N GLY A 9 -1.22 -9.21 1.34
CA GLY A 9 -1.79 -10.05 0.30
C GLY A 9 -0.97 -10.02 -0.99
N ALA A 10 -0.88 -11.15 -1.69
CA ALA A 10 -0.11 -11.27 -2.94
C ALA A 10 -0.73 -10.48 -4.10
N ASP A 11 -2.04 -10.28 -4.08
CA ASP A 11 -2.80 -9.46 -5.02
C ASP A 11 -2.40 -7.97 -4.99
N LEU A 12 -1.72 -7.54 -3.93
CA LEU A 12 -1.21 -6.18 -3.77
C LEU A 12 0.19 -5.99 -4.36
N VAL A 13 0.80 -7.02 -4.93
CA VAL A 13 2.14 -6.94 -5.53
C VAL A 13 2.04 -6.88 -7.05
N LEU A 14 2.24 -5.68 -7.60
CA LEU A 14 2.41 -5.52 -9.04
C LEU A 14 3.82 -5.98 -9.49
N PRO A 15 3.93 -6.52 -10.71
CA PRO A 15 5.21 -6.96 -11.25
C PRO A 15 6.21 -5.81 -11.31
N VAL A 16 7.46 -6.15 -11.03
CA VAL A 16 8.56 -5.19 -11.02
C VAL A 16 8.87 -4.74 -12.45
N THR A 17 9.09 -3.45 -12.64
CA THR A 17 9.38 -2.86 -13.97
C THR A 17 10.85 -2.54 -14.17
N ASP A 18 11.66 -2.59 -13.10
CA ASP A 18 13.10 -2.34 -13.10
C ASP A 18 13.78 -3.36 -12.16
N GLN A 19 14.91 -3.92 -12.58
CA GLN A 19 15.70 -4.90 -11.80
C GLN A 19 16.23 -4.33 -10.48
N ARG A 20 16.32 -3.00 -10.34
CA ARG A 20 16.87 -2.32 -9.15
C ARG A 20 15.91 -2.21 -7.97
N THR A 21 14.63 -2.51 -8.17
CA THR A 21 13.60 -2.28 -7.13
C THR A 21 13.40 -3.54 -6.27
N PRO A 22 13.67 -3.52 -4.95
CA PRO A 22 13.46 -4.66 -4.07
C PRO A 22 12.02 -5.17 -4.13
N GLY A 23 11.80 -6.48 -4.05
CA GLY A 23 10.47 -7.10 -4.00
C GLY A 23 9.63 -6.57 -2.83
N ALA A 24 8.30 -6.48 -2.99
CA ALA A 24 7.43 -6.37 -1.82
C ALA A 24 7.38 -7.73 -1.13
N HIS A 25 7.52 -7.72 0.20
CA HIS A 25 7.35 -8.92 1.00
C HIS A 25 5.86 -9.13 1.28
N VAL A 26 5.35 -10.34 1.04
CA VAL A 26 3.96 -10.68 1.31
C VAL A 26 3.90 -11.37 2.66
N LEU A 27 3.19 -10.77 3.62
CA LEU A 27 3.02 -11.33 4.95
C LEU A 27 2.00 -12.47 4.91
N THR A 28 2.36 -13.60 5.52
CA THR A 28 1.49 -14.77 5.61
C THR A 28 0.34 -14.49 6.58
N PRO A 29 -0.90 -14.86 6.23
CA PRO A 29 -2.06 -14.60 7.06
C PRO A 29 -2.05 -15.44 8.36
N PRO A 30 -2.77 -15.00 9.41
CA PRO A 30 -2.64 -15.55 10.75
C PRO A 30 -3.15 -16.98 10.93
N GLY A 31 -3.95 -17.49 9.97
CA GLY A 31 -4.40 -18.87 9.96
C GLY A 31 -3.42 -19.85 9.33
N GLU A 32 -2.42 -19.37 8.59
CA GLU A 32 -1.48 -20.21 7.81
C GLU A 32 -0.08 -20.24 8.42
N GLN A 33 0.24 -19.30 9.31
CA GLN A 33 1.55 -19.19 9.95
C GLN A 33 1.40 -19.06 11.47
N ASP A 34 2.27 -19.74 12.21
CA ASP A 34 2.40 -19.53 13.64
C ASP A 34 3.04 -18.17 13.97
N PHE A 35 2.71 -17.64 15.14
CA PHE A 35 3.18 -16.32 15.57
C PHE A 35 4.70 -16.27 15.76
N GLU A 36 5.32 -17.32 16.29
CA GLU A 36 6.78 -17.38 16.49
C GLU A 36 7.52 -17.30 15.15
N THR A 37 7.04 -18.02 14.12
CA THR A 37 7.60 -17.97 12.77
C THR A 37 7.45 -16.57 12.15
N ALA A 38 6.26 -15.96 12.28
CA ALA A 38 6.01 -14.61 11.76
C ALA A 38 6.92 -13.56 12.42
N LEU A 39 7.17 -13.72 13.74
CA LEU A 39 8.06 -12.85 14.49
C LEU A 39 9.51 -13.00 14.02
N ALA A 40 9.99 -14.25 13.87
CA ALA A 40 11.34 -14.53 13.41
C ALA A 40 11.60 -14.00 12.00
N GLU A 41 10.67 -14.20 11.05
CA GLU A 41 10.77 -13.66 9.70
C GLU A 41 10.80 -12.12 9.69
N THR A 42 9.97 -11.49 10.52
CA THR A 42 9.93 -10.03 10.62
C THR A 42 11.22 -9.48 11.24
N ALA A 43 11.76 -10.15 12.28
CA ALA A 43 13.03 -9.78 12.90
C ALA A 43 14.19 -9.81 11.90
N ASP A 44 14.32 -10.93 11.19
CA ASP A 44 15.33 -11.15 10.16
C ASP A 44 15.22 -10.13 9.00
N LEU A 45 14.00 -9.75 8.60
CA LEU A 45 13.78 -8.66 7.64
C LEU A 45 14.22 -7.29 8.18
N VAL A 46 13.90 -6.98 9.44
CA VAL A 46 14.29 -5.72 10.08
C VAL A 46 15.81 -5.65 10.22
N ASP A 47 16.48 -6.75 10.56
CA ASP A 47 17.94 -6.79 10.67
C ASP A 47 18.62 -6.58 9.32
N ARG A 48 18.07 -7.14 8.23
CA ARG A 48 18.60 -6.96 6.88
C ARG A 48 18.37 -5.56 6.29
N HIS A 49 17.19 -4.99 6.51
CA HIS A 49 16.75 -3.77 5.82
C HIS A 49 16.75 -2.52 6.71
N GLY A 50 16.92 -2.69 8.02
CA GLY A 50 16.84 -1.62 9.00
C GLY A 50 15.40 -1.19 9.27
N HIS A 51 14.67 -0.74 8.25
CA HIS A 51 13.30 -0.23 8.37
C HIS A 51 12.31 -0.97 7.49
N TYR A 52 11.08 -1.07 8.01
CA TYR A 52 10.01 -1.82 7.38
C TYR A 52 8.71 -1.01 7.33
N LEU A 53 8.12 -0.89 6.14
CA LEU A 53 6.83 -0.24 5.94
C LEU A 53 5.78 -1.26 5.52
N ILE A 54 4.78 -1.50 6.35
CA ILE A 54 3.69 -2.44 6.09
C ILE A 54 2.49 -1.65 5.59
N VAL A 55 2.12 -1.85 4.33
CA VAL A 55 0.91 -1.26 3.75
C VAL A 55 -0.22 -2.28 3.87
N HIS A 56 -1.33 -1.89 4.49
CA HIS A 56 -2.48 -2.76 4.68
C HIS A 56 -3.79 -2.02 4.41
N SER A 57 -4.83 -2.77 4.03
CA SER A 57 -6.17 -2.20 3.91
C SER A 57 -6.69 -1.76 5.27
N ARG A 58 -7.48 -0.68 5.33
CA ARG A 58 -8.18 -0.30 6.56
C ARG A 58 -9.32 -1.25 6.92
N THR A 59 -9.79 -2.05 5.96
CA THR A 59 -10.79 -3.11 6.17
C THR A 59 -10.17 -4.46 6.51
N LEU A 60 -8.87 -4.51 6.84
CA LEU A 60 -8.17 -5.74 7.20
C LEU A 60 -8.84 -6.40 8.42
N PRO A 61 -9.02 -7.74 8.45
CA PRO A 61 -9.59 -8.43 9.60
C PRO A 61 -8.81 -8.13 10.89
N ARG A 62 -9.52 -7.94 12.00
CA ARG A 62 -8.92 -7.58 13.30
C ARG A 62 -7.80 -8.53 13.74
N ALA A 63 -7.93 -9.83 13.48
CA ALA A 63 -6.91 -10.81 13.81
C ALA A 63 -5.56 -10.52 13.13
N HIS A 64 -5.57 -10.04 11.88
CA HIS A 64 -4.34 -9.62 11.19
C HIS A 64 -3.78 -8.34 11.79
N LEU A 65 -4.62 -7.34 12.06
CA LEU A 65 -4.17 -6.08 12.66
C LEU A 65 -3.55 -6.31 14.05
N HIS A 66 -4.20 -7.12 14.89
CA HIS A 66 -3.68 -7.49 16.20
C HIS A 66 -2.33 -8.19 16.09
N ARG A 67 -2.16 -9.09 15.12
CA ARG A 67 -0.87 -9.74 14.87
C ARG A 67 0.21 -8.74 14.48
N LEU A 68 -0.07 -7.82 13.56
CA LEU A 68 0.88 -6.78 13.16
C LEU A 68 1.31 -5.90 14.34
N HIS A 69 0.35 -5.52 15.19
CA HIS A 69 0.65 -4.76 16.40
C HIS A 69 1.43 -5.58 17.43
N ALA A 70 1.13 -6.86 17.60
CA ALA A 70 1.84 -7.75 18.51
C ALA A 70 3.30 -7.97 18.07
N VAL A 71 3.54 -8.26 16.78
CA VAL A 71 4.89 -8.37 16.21
C VAL A 71 5.66 -7.07 16.42
N ARG A 72 5.06 -5.91 16.11
CA ARG A 72 5.69 -4.61 16.32
C ARG A 72 6.03 -4.35 17.80
N ALA A 73 5.13 -4.71 18.71
CA ALA A 73 5.34 -4.54 20.15
C ALA A 73 6.45 -5.46 20.67
N MET A 74 6.49 -6.72 20.23
CA MET A 74 7.49 -7.69 20.69
C MET A 74 8.89 -7.45 20.16
N LEU A 75 9.02 -6.90 18.95
CA LEU A 75 10.32 -6.49 18.42
C LEU A 75 10.82 -5.18 19.03
N GLU A 76 10.02 -4.54 19.89
CA GLU A 76 10.30 -3.23 20.52
C GLU A 76 10.81 -2.18 19.51
N SER A 77 10.39 -2.31 18.25
CA SER A 77 11.03 -1.63 17.14
C SER A 77 10.17 -0.46 16.67
N ASP A 78 10.73 0.75 16.79
CA ASP A 78 10.25 1.94 16.10
C ASP A 78 10.48 1.88 14.58
N ARG A 79 11.24 0.88 14.12
CA ARG A 79 11.62 0.69 12.72
C ARG A 79 10.52 0.07 11.86
N ILE A 80 9.42 -0.37 12.46
CA ILE A 80 8.25 -0.90 11.76
C ILE A 80 7.13 0.14 11.75
N ALA A 81 6.81 0.63 10.55
CA ALA A 81 5.72 1.56 10.31
C ALA A 81 4.52 0.82 9.68
N LEU A 82 3.33 1.05 10.22
CA LEU A 82 2.07 0.55 9.67
C LEU A 82 1.35 1.68 8.93
N LEU A 83 1.04 1.47 7.64
CA LEU A 83 0.33 2.41 6.80
C LEU A 83 -1.05 1.85 6.41
N PRO A 84 -2.13 2.26 7.10
CA PRO A 84 -3.48 1.92 6.68
C PRO A 84 -3.82 2.68 5.38
N CYS A 85 -4.46 2.00 4.44
CA CYS A 85 -4.88 2.55 3.16
C CYS A 85 -6.35 2.22 2.86
N ASP A 86 -7.06 3.22 2.30
CA ASP A 86 -8.47 3.13 1.92
C ASP A 86 -8.68 2.87 0.42
N LEU A 87 -7.60 2.68 -0.33
CA LEU A 87 -7.70 2.42 -1.76
C LEU A 87 -8.25 1.00 -2.01
N PRO A 88 -8.96 0.79 -3.14
CA PRO A 88 -9.24 -0.54 -3.65
C PRO A 88 -7.94 -1.34 -3.87
N PRO A 89 -7.99 -2.69 -3.94
CA PRO A 89 -6.80 -3.54 -4.03
C PRO A 89 -5.82 -3.12 -5.14
N LEU A 90 -6.33 -2.80 -6.34
CA LEU A 90 -5.49 -2.32 -7.43
C LEU A 90 -4.82 -0.96 -7.13
N GLY A 91 -5.54 -0.04 -6.50
CA GLY A 91 -5.00 1.25 -6.09
C GLY A 91 -3.90 1.10 -5.04
N MET A 92 -4.10 0.20 -4.07
CA MET A 92 -3.05 -0.16 -3.11
C MET A 92 -1.84 -0.80 -3.79
N ALA A 93 -2.05 -1.67 -4.79
CA ALA A 93 -0.96 -2.31 -5.51
C ALA A 93 -0.12 -1.30 -6.30
N VAL A 94 -0.76 -0.27 -6.89
CA VAL A 94 -0.07 0.87 -7.51
C VAL A 94 0.70 1.69 -6.48
N LEU A 95 0.09 1.98 -5.33
CA LEU A 95 0.75 2.70 -4.24
C LEU A 95 2.01 1.96 -3.76
N VAL A 96 1.91 0.66 -3.50
CA VAL A 96 3.02 -0.21 -3.08
C VAL A 96 4.13 -0.17 -4.13
N ARG A 97 3.81 -0.25 -5.42
CA ARG A 97 4.80 -0.14 -6.50
C ARG A 97 5.53 1.22 -6.48
N GLN A 98 4.81 2.33 -6.30
CA GLN A 98 5.41 3.66 -6.24
C GLN A 98 6.30 3.83 -5.01
N LEU A 99 5.85 3.34 -3.86
CA LEU A 99 6.64 3.37 -2.62
C LEU A 99 7.93 2.55 -2.76
N ARG A 100 7.90 1.40 -3.45
CA ARG A 100 9.10 0.60 -3.75
C ARG A 100 10.09 1.32 -4.66
N GLN A 101 9.62 2.11 -5.61
CA GLN A 101 10.50 2.93 -6.44
C GLN A 101 11.16 4.03 -5.60
N LEU A 102 10.40 4.64 -4.69
CA LEU A 102 10.92 5.67 -3.79
C LEU A 102 11.86 5.11 -2.71
N SER A 103 11.69 3.85 -2.28
CA SER A 103 12.55 3.24 -1.26
C SER A 103 14.01 3.06 -1.72
N VAL A 104 14.28 3.15 -3.02
CA VAL A 104 15.64 3.14 -3.58
C VAL A 104 16.39 4.45 -3.31
N CYS A 105 15.67 5.55 -3.05
CA CYS A 105 16.25 6.88 -2.89
C CYS A 105 16.69 7.22 -1.46
N ASP A 106 16.93 6.24 -0.59
CA ASP A 106 17.40 6.41 0.79
C ASP A 106 16.56 7.38 1.65
N PHE A 107 15.24 7.42 1.42
CA PHE A 107 14.32 8.18 2.26
C PHE A 107 14.10 7.54 3.63
N GLY A 108 13.96 8.37 4.66
CA GLY A 108 13.56 7.90 5.99
C GLY A 108 12.12 7.36 6.01
N PRO A 109 11.78 6.46 6.95
CA PRO A 109 10.47 5.81 7.03
C PRO A 109 9.31 6.80 7.19
N GLY A 110 9.53 7.90 7.93
CA GLY A 110 8.51 8.94 8.12
C GLY A 110 8.19 9.72 6.84
N ILE A 111 9.19 9.94 5.99
CA ILE A 111 9.00 10.59 4.68
C ILE A 111 8.23 9.63 3.77
N LEU A 112 8.62 8.37 3.71
CA LEU A 112 7.94 7.40 2.85
C LEU A 112 6.48 7.16 3.29
N ALA A 113 6.22 7.08 4.59
CA ALA A 113 4.85 6.97 5.12
C ALA A 113 4.01 8.21 4.78
N SER A 114 4.59 9.41 4.86
CA SER A 114 3.91 10.65 4.50
C SER A 114 3.65 10.75 3.00
N ALA A 115 4.64 10.40 2.18
CA ALA A 115 4.50 10.27 0.73
C ALA A 115 3.40 9.27 0.38
N GLY A 116 3.33 8.14 1.09
CA GLY A 116 2.27 7.14 0.89
C GLY A 116 0.86 7.70 1.06
N ARG A 117 0.62 8.54 2.08
CA ARG A 117 -0.69 9.20 2.27
C ARG A 117 -1.02 10.15 1.12
N LEU A 118 -0.05 10.94 0.68
CA LEU A 118 -0.23 11.89 -0.41
C LEU A 118 -0.44 11.18 -1.76
N LEU A 119 0.36 10.15 -2.05
CA LEU A 119 0.23 9.32 -3.25
C LEU A 119 -1.11 8.61 -3.28
N ALA A 120 -1.59 8.10 -2.13
CA ALA A 120 -2.91 7.47 -2.07
C ALA A 120 -4.02 8.46 -2.47
N HIS A 121 -3.94 9.69 -2.00
CA HIS A 121 -4.86 10.75 -2.40
C HIS A 121 -4.79 11.03 -3.91
N TYR A 122 -3.60 11.15 -4.49
CA TYR A 122 -3.45 11.38 -5.93
C TYR A 122 -3.91 10.21 -6.78
N ILE A 123 -3.68 8.97 -6.34
CA ILE A 123 -4.18 7.77 -7.03
C ILE A 123 -5.71 7.78 -7.06
N TRP A 124 -6.35 8.07 -5.92
CA TRP A 124 -7.79 8.17 -5.84
C TRP A 124 -8.36 9.30 -6.71
N ALA A 125 -7.78 10.49 -6.63
CA ALA A 125 -8.18 11.64 -7.44
C ALA A 125 -8.00 11.36 -8.95
N GLY A 126 -6.89 10.74 -9.34
CA GLY A 126 -6.62 10.33 -10.72
C GLY A 126 -7.64 9.32 -11.24
N ALA A 127 -8.05 8.36 -10.40
CA ALA A 127 -9.09 7.39 -10.75
C ALA A 127 -10.45 8.08 -10.98
N LEU A 128 -10.82 9.04 -10.15
CA LEU A 128 -12.05 9.83 -10.30
C LEU A 128 -12.04 10.72 -11.55
N LEU A 129 -10.94 11.43 -11.81
CA LEU A 129 -10.80 12.28 -12.99
C LEU A 129 -10.81 11.45 -14.29
N GLY A 130 -10.17 10.28 -14.28
CA GLY A 130 -10.19 9.34 -15.40
C GLY A 130 -11.59 8.80 -15.70
N THR A 131 -12.40 8.54 -14.66
CA THR A 131 -13.80 8.14 -14.82
C THR A 131 -14.69 9.28 -15.28
N ALA A 132 -14.52 10.49 -14.74
CA ALA A 132 -15.27 11.69 -15.18
C ALA A 132 -14.99 12.04 -16.66
N LYS A 133 -13.73 11.93 -17.11
CA LYS A 133 -13.35 12.13 -18.52
C LYS A 133 -13.97 11.08 -19.46
N ARG A 134 -14.33 9.91 -18.93
CA ARG A 134 -15.04 8.88 -19.69
C ARG A 134 -16.54 9.18 -19.77
N LEU A 135 -17.12 9.83 -18.75
CA LEU A 135 -18.51 10.26 -18.70
C LEU A 135 -18.82 11.36 -19.72
N SER A 136 -17.90 12.30 -19.95
CA SER A 136 -18.06 13.35 -20.97
C SER A 136 -18.07 12.85 -22.42
N ARG A 137 -17.74 11.58 -22.63
CA ARG A 137 -17.78 10.92 -23.95
C ARG A 137 -19.01 10.04 -24.15
N LEU A 138 -19.88 9.93 -23.14
CA LEU A 138 -21.14 9.24 -23.31
C LEU A 138 -22.07 10.15 -24.10
N PRO A 139 -22.67 9.68 -25.21
CA PRO A 139 -23.70 10.43 -25.90
C PRO A 139 -24.88 10.55 -24.94
N VAL A 140 -25.04 11.72 -24.35
CA VAL A 140 -26.21 12.05 -23.54
C VAL A 140 -27.14 12.83 -24.45
N ASP A 141 -28.31 12.27 -24.76
CA ASP A 141 -29.39 13.04 -25.39
C ASP A 141 -29.85 14.08 -24.37
N LEU A 142 -29.31 15.30 -24.51
CA LEU A 142 -29.83 16.45 -23.79
C LEU A 142 -31.22 16.75 -24.36
N PRO A 143 -32.28 16.85 -23.52
CA PRO A 143 -33.59 17.28 -23.99
C PRO A 143 -33.42 18.63 -24.67
N ALA A 144 -33.80 18.71 -25.95
CA ALA A 144 -33.72 19.94 -26.73
C ALA A 144 -34.46 21.06 -25.98
N ASP A 145 -33.77 22.18 -25.80
CA ASP A 145 -34.27 23.39 -25.19
C ASP A 145 -35.63 23.76 -25.81
N HIS A 146 -36.67 23.80 -24.97
CA HIS A 146 -38.03 24.10 -25.40
C HIS A 146 -38.03 25.55 -25.91
N PRO A 147 -38.45 25.84 -27.16
CA PRO A 147 -38.45 27.20 -27.66
C PRO A 147 -39.41 28.03 -26.81
N ARG A 148 -38.86 29.00 -26.07
CA ARG A 148 -39.66 30.01 -25.36
C ARG A 148 -40.30 30.91 -26.41
N THR A 149 -41.60 30.71 -26.62
CA THR A 149 -42.53 31.66 -27.25
C THR A 149 -42.69 32.91 -26.40
#